data_AF-A0A9P6IQY8-F1
#
_entry.id   AF-A0A9P6IQY8-F1
#
_cell.length_a   1.000
_cell.length_b   1.000
_cell.length_c   1.000
_cell.angle_alpha   90.00
_cell.angle_beta   90.00
_cell.angle_gamma   90.00
#
_symmetry.space_group_name_H-M   'P 1'
#
loop_
_entity.id
_entity.type
_entity.pdbx_description
1 polymer ?
#
loop_
_entity_poly.entity_id
_entity_poly.type
_entity_poly.pdbx_seq_one_letter_code
_entity_poly.pdbx_strand_id
1 'polypeptide(L)'
;MSAFTGQILIESLYLKTTKRRPSYQDIARDTYGKLGHRFTYGIVAVNLFGCAVLYIILSATLIDAMVRDFTAASEPIHVYVIGCTLFVWACLIFTKTMKEVALLSVLGSLATFAVVCIAIGVSAEMALHHASRVPVMHKLVDWTKLPLSLATISFAYG
;
A
#
# COMPACT_ATOMS: atom_id res chain seq x y z
N MET A 1 -11.15 11.20 3.93
CA MET A 1 -10.29 12.07 3.09
C MET A 1 -10.31 11.65 1.63
N SER A 2 -10.00 10.39 1.30
CA SER A 2 -9.88 9.90 -0.10
C SER A 2 -11.09 10.18 -1.02
N ALA A 3 -12.33 10.04 -0.54
CA ALA A 3 -13.52 10.32 -1.36
C ALA A 3 -13.65 11.81 -1.76
N PHE A 4 -13.48 12.74 -0.80
CA PHE A 4 -13.55 14.18 -1.06
C PHE A 4 -12.40 14.64 -1.97
N THR A 5 -11.17 14.18 -1.71
CA THR A 5 -10.03 14.50 -2.57
C THR A 5 -10.19 13.90 -3.97
N GLY A 6 -10.79 12.71 -4.08
CA GLY A 6 -11.11 12.07 -5.36
C GLY A 6 -12.16 12.84 -6.15
N GLN A 7 -13.22 13.35 -5.52
CA GLN A 7 -14.21 14.20 -6.18
C GLN A 7 -13.59 15.50 -6.70
N ILE A 8 -12.82 16.20 -5.87
CA ILE A 8 -12.11 17.43 -6.28
C ILE A 8 -11.13 17.15 -7.42
N LEU A 9 -10.42 16.02 -7.38
CA LEU A 9 -9.53 15.61 -8.46
C LEU A 9 -10.30 15.41 -9.76
N ILE A 10 -11.41 14.67 -9.73
CA ILE A 10 -12.24 14.40 -10.89
C ILE A 10 -12.74 15.73 -11.48
N GLU A 11 -13.27 16.63 -10.66
CA GLU A 11 -13.71 17.96 -11.11
C GLU A 11 -12.56 18.76 -11.74
N SER A 12 -11.37 18.75 -11.13
CA SER A 12 -10.18 19.43 -11.66
C SER A 12 -9.68 18.83 -12.98
N LEU A 13 -9.95 17.54 -13.25
CA LEU A 13 -9.64 16.87 -14.51
C LEU A 13 -10.52 17.35 -15.67
N TYR A 14 -11.76 17.77 -15.37
CA TYR A 14 -12.78 18.15 -16.35
C TYR A 14 -13.02 19.67 -16.44
N LEU A 15 -12.26 20.48 -15.68
CA LEU A 15 -12.43 21.93 -15.58
C LEU A 15 -12.21 22.69 -16.90
N LYS A 16 -11.57 22.07 -17.90
CA LYS A 16 -11.52 22.54 -19.30
C LYS A 16 -12.19 21.52 -20.22
N THR A 17 -13.33 21.91 -20.78
CA THR A 17 -14.23 21.09 -21.62
C THR A 17 -13.57 20.44 -22.85
N THR A 18 -12.40 20.93 -23.28
CA THR A 18 -11.81 20.53 -24.57
C THR A 18 -10.81 19.37 -24.49
N LYS A 19 -10.15 19.09 -23.35
CA LYS A 19 -9.19 17.97 -23.20
C LYS A 19 -9.03 17.50 -21.74
N ARG A 20 -9.12 16.18 -21.53
CA ARG A 20 -8.79 15.51 -20.25
C ARG A 20 -7.29 15.61 -19.98
N ARG A 21 -6.90 16.11 -18.80
CA ARG A 21 -5.49 16.15 -18.38
C ARG A 21 -5.03 14.75 -17.93
N PRO A 22 -3.85 14.26 -18.36
CA PRO A 22 -3.41 12.90 -18.05
C PRO A 22 -2.73 12.75 -16.70
N SER A 23 -2.20 13.84 -16.11
CA SER A 23 -1.37 13.77 -14.90
C SER A 23 -1.72 14.85 -13.86
N TYR A 24 -1.59 14.48 -12.58
CA TYR A 24 -1.71 15.39 -11.43
C TYR A 24 -0.80 16.63 -11.55
N GLN A 25 0.37 16.45 -12.15
CA GLN A 25 1.37 17.49 -12.31
C GLN A 25 0.94 18.55 -13.34
N ASP A 26 0.10 18.18 -14.30
CA ASP A 26 -0.44 19.10 -15.30
C ASP A 26 -1.57 19.95 -14.71
N ILE A 27 -2.35 19.38 -13.80
CA ILE A 27 -3.39 20.10 -13.04
C ILE A 27 -2.74 21.16 -12.16
N ALA A 28 -1.67 20.80 -11.45
CA ALA A 28 -0.88 21.74 -10.64
C ALA A 28 -0.20 22.83 -11.49
N ARG A 29 0.21 22.50 -12.71
CA ARG A 29 0.80 23.47 -13.65
C ARG A 29 -0.21 24.51 -14.13
N ASP A 30 -1.45 24.10 -14.36
CA ASP A 30 -2.51 25.01 -14.82
C ASP A 30 -3.02 25.92 -13.71
N THR A 31 -3.01 25.47 -12.45
CA THR A 31 -3.49 26.24 -11.28
C THR A 31 -2.41 27.13 -10.65
N TYR A 32 -1.19 26.64 -10.51
CA TYR A 32 -0.09 27.32 -9.79
C TYR A 32 1.12 27.62 -10.68
N GLY A 33 1.03 27.36 -11.98
CA GLY A 33 2.11 27.61 -12.93
C GLY A 33 3.28 26.64 -12.78
N LYS A 34 4.46 27.07 -13.26
CA LYS A 34 5.68 26.22 -13.30
C LYS A 34 6.18 25.82 -11.91
N LEU A 35 5.97 26.67 -10.89
CA LEU A 35 6.41 26.40 -9.52
C LEU A 35 5.60 25.25 -8.91
N GLY A 36 4.27 25.27 -9.08
CA GLY A 36 3.38 24.21 -8.62
C GLY A 36 3.70 22.86 -9.25
N HIS A 37 3.99 22.84 -10.55
CA HIS A 37 4.39 21.62 -11.25
C HIS A 37 5.63 20.94 -10.63
N ARG A 38 6.69 21.72 -10.34
CA ARG A 38 7.93 21.19 -9.76
C ARG A 38 7.70 20.65 -8.35
N PHE A 39 6.89 21.35 -7.55
CA PHE A 39 6.57 20.94 -6.19
C PHE A 39 5.74 19.64 -6.15
N THR A 40 4.66 19.57 -6.94
CA THR A 40 3.83 18.36 -7.04
C THR A 40 4.63 17.19 -7.59
N TYR A 41 5.52 17.41 -8.55
CA TYR A 41 6.44 16.37 -9.02
C TYR A 41 7.29 15.80 -7.88
N GLY A 42 7.87 16.67 -7.04
CA GLY A 42 8.68 16.26 -5.89
C GLY A 42 7.89 15.41 -4.89
N ILE A 43 6.70 15.87 -4.50
CA ILE A 43 5.86 15.14 -3.54
C ILE A 43 5.44 13.77 -4.10
N VAL A 44 5.00 13.72 -5.36
CA VAL A 44 4.62 12.45 -6.00
C VAL A 44 5.80 11.48 -6.07
N ALA A 45 7.00 11.97 -6.40
CA ALA A 45 8.20 11.14 -6.43
C ALA A 45 8.58 10.59 -5.05
N VAL A 46 8.53 11.43 -4.00
CA VAL A 46 8.78 11.01 -2.62
C VAL A 46 7.75 9.99 -2.16
N ASN A 47 6.47 10.18 -2.49
CA ASN A 47 5.41 9.24 -2.15
C ASN A 47 5.61 7.89 -2.86
N LEU A 48 5.93 7.90 -4.15
CA LEU A 48 6.15 6.68 -4.93
C LEU A 48 7.34 5.87 -4.38
N PHE A 49 8.43 6.57 -4.01
CA PHE A 49 9.59 5.95 -3.38
C PHE A 49 9.28 5.41 -1.98
N GLY A 50 8.60 6.22 -1.15
CA GLY A 50 8.20 5.83 0.21
C GLY A 50 7.31 4.59 0.22
N CYS A 51 6.29 4.56 -0.64
CA CYS A 51 5.41 3.40 -0.78
C CYS A 51 6.19 2.14 -1.19
N ALA A 52 7.09 2.24 -2.17
CA ALA A 52 7.91 1.09 -2.60
C ALA A 52 8.74 0.51 -1.44
N VAL A 53 9.38 1.38 -0.64
CA VAL A 53 10.16 0.94 0.53
C VAL A 53 9.27 0.29 1.60
N LEU A 54 8.10 0.87 1.89
CA LEU A 54 7.16 0.32 2.86
C LEU A 54 6.66 -1.08 2.44
N TYR A 55 6.35 -1.29 1.16
CA TYR A 55 5.93 -2.61 0.67
C TYR A 55 7.06 -3.66 0.77
N ILE A 56 8.32 -3.28 0.54
CA ILE A 56 9.46 -4.18 0.71
C ILE A 56 9.61 -4.59 2.19
N ILE A 57 9.54 -3.62 3.11
CA ILE A 57 9.63 -3.89 4.55
C ILE A 57 8.48 -4.80 4.99
N LEU A 58 7.25 -4.50 4.55
CA LEU A 58 6.08 -5.30 4.89
C LEU A 58 6.19 -6.74 4.37
N SER A 59 6.70 -6.92 3.15
CA SER A 59 6.93 -8.25 2.57
C SER A 59 7.97 -9.03 3.37
N ALA A 60 9.07 -8.38 3.77
CA ALA A 60 10.09 -8.99 4.60
C ALA A 60 9.57 -9.38 5.99
N THR A 61 8.73 -8.55 6.62
CA THR A 61 8.12 -8.89 7.92
C THR A 61 7.15 -10.06 7.81
N LEU A 62 6.40 -10.16 6.71
CA LEU A 62 5.49 -11.28 6.48
C LEU A 62 6.26 -12.58 6.27
N ILE A 63 7.35 -12.56 5.49
CA ILE A 63 8.20 -13.74 5.28
C ILE A 63 8.88 -14.16 6.58
N ASP A 64 9.45 -13.22 7.34
CA ASP A 64 10.07 -13.50 8.65
C ASP A 64 9.06 -14.13 9.62
N ALA A 65 7.81 -13.63 9.66
CA ALA A 65 6.75 -14.22 10.47
C ALA A 65 6.44 -15.67 10.06
N MET A 66 6.30 -15.94 8.75
CA MET A 66 6.06 -17.29 8.26
C MET A 66 7.22 -18.22 8.56
N VAL A 67 8.47 -17.79 8.35
CA VAL A 67 9.66 -18.63 8.57
C VAL A 67 9.85 -18.96 10.04
N ARG A 68 9.55 -18.03 10.96
CA ARG A 68 9.57 -18.27 12.40
C ARG A 68 8.54 -19.30 12.86
N ASP A 69 7.35 -19.30 12.26
CA ASP A 69 6.31 -20.29 12.58
C ASP A 69 6.68 -21.71 12.09
N PHE A 70 7.43 -21.82 10.98
CA PHE A 70 7.82 -23.12 10.41
C PHE A 70 9.20 -23.63 10.85
N THR A 71 10.14 -22.74 11.18
CA THR A 71 11.52 -23.09 11.55
C THR A 71 11.98 -22.27 12.76
N ALA A 72 12.58 -22.91 13.76
CA ALA A 72 13.11 -22.24 14.96
C ALA A 72 14.38 -21.40 14.69
N ALA A 73 14.71 -21.15 13.42
CA ALA A 73 15.88 -20.37 13.02
C ALA A 73 15.59 -18.88 13.13
N SER A 74 16.13 -18.24 14.17
CA SER A 74 16.03 -16.79 14.37
C SER A 74 17.11 -16.06 13.56
N GLU A 75 16.93 -15.96 12.25
CA GLU A 75 17.76 -15.06 11.43
C GLU A 75 17.37 -13.59 11.64
N PRO A 76 18.31 -12.64 11.52
CA PRO A 76 18.01 -11.22 11.64
C PRO A 76 17.16 -10.72 10.46
N ILE A 77 16.17 -9.88 10.76
CA ILE A 77 15.20 -9.33 9.78
C ILE A 77 15.85 -8.67 8.56
N HIS A 78 17.07 -8.13 8.73
CA HIS A 78 17.84 -7.49 7.67
C HIS A 78 18.11 -8.42 6.47
N VAL A 79 18.28 -9.72 6.70
CA VAL A 79 18.53 -10.71 5.63
C VAL A 79 17.31 -10.82 4.72
N TYR A 80 16.10 -10.88 5.29
CA TYR A 80 14.85 -10.91 4.54
C TYR A 80 14.59 -9.62 3.76
N VAL A 81 14.93 -8.46 4.34
CA VAL A 81 14.80 -7.16 3.65
C VAL A 81 15.75 -7.10 2.44
N ILE A 82 16.99 -7.54 2.59
CA ILE A 82 17.96 -7.58 1.49
C ILE A 82 17.49 -8.55 0.40
N GLY A 83 17.01 -9.74 0.79
CA GLY A 83 16.45 -10.73 -0.14
C GLY A 83 15.26 -10.19 -0.95
N CYS A 84 14.29 -9.55 -0.28
CA CYS A 84 13.15 -8.92 -0.94
C CYS A 84 13.57 -7.79 -1.88
N THR A 85 14.55 -6.98 -1.48
CA THR A 85 15.07 -5.87 -2.30
C THR A 85 15.72 -6.40 -3.58
N LEU A 86 16.56 -7.44 -3.48
CA LEU A 86 17.19 -8.08 -4.64
C LEU A 86 16.15 -8.70 -5.59
N PHE A 87 15.12 -9.34 -5.04
CA PHE A 87 14.04 -9.91 -5.83
C PHE A 87 13.28 -8.85 -6.62
N VAL A 88 12.87 -7.75 -5.97
CA VAL A 88 12.18 -6.64 -6.64
C VAL A 88 13.07 -6.01 -7.71
N TRP A 89 14.36 -5.82 -7.42
CA TRP A 89 15.31 -5.28 -8.39
C TRP A 89 15.44 -6.19 -9.62
N ALA A 90 15.51 -7.51 -9.42
CA ALA A 90 15.49 -8.47 -10.52
C ALA A 90 14.18 -8.39 -11.33
N CYS A 91 13.02 -8.36 -10.67
CA CYS A 91 11.73 -8.22 -11.35
C CYS A 91 11.68 -6.96 -12.23
N LEU A 92 12.19 -5.82 -11.73
CA LEU A 92 12.22 -4.56 -12.49
C LEU A 92 13.11 -4.64 -13.75
N ILE A 93 14.22 -5.38 -13.69
CA ILE A 93 15.10 -5.59 -14.85
C ILE A 93 14.43 -6.49 -15.89
N PHE A 94 13.71 -7.53 -15.44
CA PHE A 94 13.03 -8.46 -16.34
C PHE A 94 11.75 -7.89 -16.96
N THR A 95 10.99 -7.05 -16.25
CA THR A 95 9.78 -6.42 -16.79
C THR A 95 10.12 -5.23 -17.69
N LYS A 96 10.60 -5.52 -18.90
CA LYS A 96 10.90 -4.50 -19.91
C LYS A 96 9.64 -4.05 -20.67
N THR A 97 8.56 -4.83 -20.61
CA THR A 97 7.34 -4.57 -21.38
C THR A 97 6.14 -4.25 -20.48
N MET A 98 5.34 -3.25 -20.87
CA MET A 98 4.11 -2.88 -20.16
C MET A 98 3.06 -4.01 -20.10
N LYS A 99 3.16 -5.01 -21.01
CA LYS A 99 2.27 -6.16 -21.02
C LYS A 99 2.52 -7.12 -19.86
N GLU A 100 3.79 -7.34 -19.51
CA GLU A 100 4.16 -8.19 -18.36
C GLU A 100 3.73 -7.54 -17.04
N VAL A 101 3.86 -6.22 -16.94
CA VAL A 101 3.39 -5.44 -15.79
C VAL A 101 1.88 -5.57 -15.59
N ALA A 102 1.11 -5.59 -16.68
CA ALA A 102 -0.33 -5.79 -16.60
C ALA A 102 -0.70 -7.19 -16.05
N LEU A 103 0.01 -8.23 -16.49
CA LEU A 103 -0.21 -9.60 -15.98
C LEU A 103 0.15 -9.69 -14.49
N LEU A 104 1.26 -9.08 -14.08
CA LEU A 104 1.67 -9.00 -12.67
C LEU A 104 0.62 -8.28 -11.81
N SER A 105 0.00 -7.22 -12.34
CA SER A 105 -1.09 -6.51 -11.66
C SER A 105 -2.35 -7.36 -11.47
N VAL A 106 -2.72 -8.16 -12.47
CA VAL A 106 -3.86 -9.10 -12.35
C VAL A 106 -3.57 -10.17 -11.31
N LEU A 107 -2.37 -10.76 -11.33
CA LEU A 107 -1.95 -11.75 -10.32
C LEU A 107 -1.93 -11.13 -8.92
N GLY A 108 -1.41 -9.91 -8.78
CA GLY A 108 -1.42 -9.17 -7.52
C GLY A 108 -2.85 -8.93 -7.00
N SER A 109 -3.77 -8.54 -7.88
CA SER A 109 -5.18 -8.36 -7.53
C SER A 109 -5.86 -9.68 -7.13
N LEU A 110 -5.50 -10.79 -7.74
CA LEU A 110 -6.03 -12.11 -7.37
C LEU A 110 -5.48 -12.56 -6.01
N ALA A 111 -4.20 -12.30 -5.75
CA ALA A 111 -3.56 -12.61 -4.48
C ALA A 111 -4.20 -11.82 -3.33
N THR A 112 -4.46 -10.51 -3.50
CA THR A 112 -5.13 -9.71 -2.46
C THR A 112 -6.56 -10.19 -2.22
N PHE A 113 -7.29 -10.56 -3.28
CA PHE A 113 -8.62 -11.15 -3.14
C PHE A 113 -8.60 -12.46 -2.35
N ALA A 114 -7.66 -13.36 -2.66
CA ALA A 114 -7.48 -14.61 -1.93
C ALA A 114 -7.16 -14.38 -0.44
N VAL A 115 -6.28 -13.43 -0.13
CA VAL A 115 -5.96 -13.06 1.27
C VAL A 115 -7.20 -12.58 2.02
N VAL A 116 -8.06 -11.76 1.40
CA VAL A 116 -9.31 -11.32 2.01
C VAL A 116 -10.25 -12.50 2.27
N CYS A 117 -10.41 -13.42 1.32
CA CYS A 117 -11.23 -14.61 1.51
C CYS A 117 -10.72 -15.50 2.67
N ILE A 118 -9.40 -15.73 2.74
CA ILE A 118 -8.78 -16.50 3.82
C ILE A 118 -8.98 -15.80 5.18
N ALA A 119 -8.77 -14.50 5.24
CA ALA A 119 -8.95 -13.71 6.46
C ALA A 119 -10.40 -13.78 6.98
N ILE A 120 -11.39 -13.70 6.08
CA ILE A 120 -12.81 -13.86 6.43
C ILE A 120 -13.08 -15.28 6.95
N GLY A 121 -12.57 -16.31 6.26
CA GLY A 121 -12.73 -17.70 6.68
C GLY A 121 -12.15 -17.98 8.07
N VAL A 122 -10.91 -17.56 8.32
CA VAL A 122 -10.26 -17.71 9.63
C VAL A 122 -11.01 -16.94 10.72
N SER A 123 -11.47 -15.72 10.41
CA SER A 123 -12.25 -14.91 11.36
C SER A 123 -13.60 -15.56 11.71
N ALA A 124 -14.27 -16.17 10.73
CA ALA A 124 -15.52 -16.89 10.94
C ALA A 124 -15.33 -18.15 11.80
N GLU A 125 -14.30 -18.96 11.52
CA GLU A 125 -13.93 -20.12 12.33
C GLU A 125 -13.57 -19.73 13.77
N MET A 126 -12.81 -18.65 13.95
CA MET A 126 -12.45 -18.15 15.28
C MET A 126 -13.67 -17.66 16.06
N ALA A 127 -14.65 -17.03 15.37
CA ALA A 127 -15.90 -16.60 15.98
C ALA A 127 -16.80 -17.78 16.39
N LEU A 128 -16.85 -18.86 15.60
CA LEU A 128 -17.66 -20.05 15.90
C LEU A 128 -17.04 -20.94 16.98
N HIS A 129 -15.72 -21.15 16.96
CA HIS A 129 -15.05 -22.15 17.81
C HIS A 129 -14.33 -21.59 19.05
N HIS A 130 -13.95 -20.30 19.06
CA HIS A 130 -13.06 -19.74 20.09
C HIS A 130 -13.66 -18.57 20.90
N ALA A 131 -14.99 -18.46 20.96
CA ALA A 131 -15.74 -17.34 21.55
C ALA A 131 -15.50 -17.06 23.06
N SER A 132 -14.58 -17.73 23.77
CA SER A 132 -14.51 -17.65 25.25
C SER A 132 -13.12 -17.57 25.89
N ARG A 133 -12.01 -17.39 25.16
CA ARG A 133 -10.66 -17.41 25.78
C ARG A 133 -9.83 -16.13 25.72
N VAL A 134 -10.28 -15.08 25.03
CA VAL A 134 -9.57 -13.80 25.03
C VAL A 134 -10.32 -12.81 25.92
N PRO A 135 -9.76 -12.35 27.06
CA PRO A 135 -10.39 -11.33 27.86
C PRO A 135 -10.50 -10.04 27.03
N VAL A 136 -11.71 -9.73 26.59
CA VAL A 136 -12.00 -8.55 25.77
C VAL A 136 -11.93 -7.30 26.66
N MET A 137 -10.73 -6.77 26.83
CA MET A 137 -10.51 -5.46 27.44
C MET A 137 -10.80 -4.38 26.40
N HIS A 138 -12.02 -3.85 26.40
CA HIS A 138 -12.39 -2.70 25.57
C HIS A 138 -11.71 -1.43 26.11
N LYS A 139 -10.54 -1.07 25.56
CA LYS A 139 -10.00 0.28 25.72
C LYS A 139 -10.64 1.18 24.66
N LEU A 140 -11.45 2.15 25.11
CA LEU A 140 -12.22 3.02 24.22
C LEU A 140 -11.32 3.85 23.29
N VAL A 141 -10.20 4.37 23.81
CA VAL A 141 -9.22 5.16 23.05
C VAL A 141 -7.83 5.02 23.66
N ASP A 142 -6.87 4.48 22.90
CA ASP A 142 -5.43 4.63 23.16
C ASP A 142 -4.91 5.82 22.33
N TRP A 143 -4.83 7.01 22.94
CA TRP A 143 -4.39 8.25 22.26
C TRP A 143 -3.01 8.15 21.63
N THR A 144 -2.13 7.32 22.17
CA THR A 144 -0.76 7.09 21.67
C THR A 144 -0.74 6.32 20.35
N LYS A 145 -1.75 5.49 20.07
CA LYS A 145 -1.83 4.65 18.85
C LYS A 145 -2.71 5.25 17.77
N LEU A 146 -3.53 6.24 18.13
CA LEU A 146 -4.39 6.97 17.20
C LEU A 146 -3.61 7.53 15.99
N PRO A 147 -2.49 8.25 16.13
CA PRO A 147 -1.76 8.76 14.96
C PRO A 147 -1.20 7.64 14.07
N LEU A 148 -0.75 6.53 14.65
CA LEU A 148 -0.26 5.38 13.89
C LEU A 148 -1.40 4.72 13.07
N SER A 149 -2.57 4.57 13.68
CA SER A 149 -3.75 4.04 12.99
C SER A 149 -4.22 4.95 11.85
N LEU A 150 -4.22 6.27 12.07
CA LEU A 150 -4.54 7.25 11.03
C LEU A 150 -3.53 7.22 9.88
N ALA A 151 -2.24 7.10 10.18
CA ALA A 151 -1.19 6.98 9.16
C ALA A 151 -1.40 5.71 8.30
N THR A 152 -1.73 4.59 8.95
CA THR A 152 -1.98 3.31 8.25
C THR A 152 -3.23 3.38 7.37
N ILE A 153 -4.32 4.00 7.85
CA ILE A 153 -5.53 4.23 7.06
C ILE A 153 -5.22 5.16 5.89
N SER A 154 -4.45 6.23 6.12
CA SER A 154 -4.06 7.15 5.05
C SER A 154 -3.20 6.46 3.99
N PHE A 155 -2.31 5.55 4.37
CA PHE A 155 -1.52 4.75 3.44
C PHE A 155 -2.39 3.78 2.62
N ALA A 156 -3.42 3.19 3.23
CA ALA A 156 -4.32 2.27 2.54
C ALA A 156 -5.22 2.95 1.48
N TYR A 157 -5.52 4.23 1.64
CA TYR A 157 -6.44 4.99 0.76
C TYR A 157 -5.77 6.10 -0.07
N GLY A 158 -4.45 6.27 0.05
CA GLY A 158 -3.65 7.28 -0.65
C GLY A 158 -3.10 6.75 -1.97
#